data_AF-A0A6G1HBX8-F1
#
_entry.id   AF-A0A6G1HBX8-F1
#
_cell.length_a   1.000
_cell.length_b   1.000
_cell.length_c   1.000
_cell.angle_alpha   90.00
_cell.angle_beta   90.00
_cell.angle_gamma   90.00
#
_symmetry.space_group_name_H-M   'P 1'
#
loop_
_entity.id
_entity.type
_entity.pdbx_description
1 polymer ?
#
loop_
_entity_poly.entity_id
_entity_poly.type
_entity_poly.pdbx_seq_one_letter_code
_entity_poly.pdbx_strand_id
1 'polypeptide(L)'
;VLPTCTCGADRQTLIHLVAYCPDLIDQRTQLIRTAGSTNLREILANKDKAVLAAEWLLSTRVLAYFNTAMEIAAIDTQQWAPFQEL
;
A
#
# COMPACT_ATOMS: atom_id res chain seq x y z
N VAL A 1 11.63 -14.33 10.37
CA VAL A 1 12.37 -13.33 9.56
C VAL A 1 11.48 -12.11 9.43
N LEU A 2 11.97 -10.92 9.76
CA LEU A 2 11.23 -9.68 9.52
C LEU A 2 11.44 -9.26 8.06
N PRO A 3 10.42 -8.72 7.37
CA PRO A 3 10.58 -8.31 5.98
C PRO A 3 11.60 -7.17 5.88
N THR A 4 12.58 -7.34 5.00
CA THR A 4 13.58 -6.31 4.61
C THR A 4 13.12 -5.61 3.34
N CYS A 5 13.60 -4.39 3.11
CA CYS A 5 13.30 -3.68 1.87
C CYS A 5 14.36 -3.98 0.80
N THR A 6 13.97 -4.00 -0.47
CA THR A 6 14.88 -4.20 -1.62
C THR A 6 15.94 -3.11 -1.73
N CYS A 7 15.66 -1.92 -1.20
CA CYS A 7 16.59 -0.80 -1.19
C CYS A 7 17.76 -0.97 -0.19
N GLY A 8 17.82 -2.10 0.52
CA GLY A 8 18.85 -2.40 1.52
C GLY A 8 18.50 -2.00 2.96
N ALA A 9 17.28 -1.53 3.22
CA ALA A 9 16.86 -1.22 4.60
C ALA A 9 16.56 -2.51 5.39
N ASP A 10 17.09 -2.58 6.62
CA ASP A 10 16.93 -3.72 7.53
C ASP A 10 15.47 -4.05 7.89
N ARG A 11 14.56 -3.08 7.73
CA ARG A 11 13.14 -3.23 8.03
C ARG A 11 12.27 -2.56 6.99
N GLN A 12 11.36 -3.33 6.41
CA GLN A 12 10.30 -2.84 5.55
C GLN A 12 9.15 -2.29 6.41
N THR A 13 9.26 -1.03 6.83
CA THR A 13 8.20 -0.33 7.58
C THR A 13 7.39 0.57 6.66
N LEU A 14 6.13 0.85 7.01
CA LEU A 14 5.29 1.80 6.26
C LEU A 14 5.94 3.17 6.17
N ILE A 15 6.49 3.67 7.28
CA ILE A 15 7.14 4.98 7.29
C ILE A 15 8.36 5.00 6.35
N HIS A 16 9.13 3.91 6.30
CA HIS A 16 10.24 3.79 5.36
C HIS A 16 9.73 3.85 3.90
N LEU A 17 8.76 3.01 3.54
CA LEU A 17 8.27 2.93 2.16
C LEU A 17 7.65 4.24 1.69
N VAL A 18 6.83 4.85 2.54
CA VAL A 18 6.05 6.04 2.18
C VAL A 18 6.91 7.31 2.23
N ALA A 19 7.94 7.39 3.09
CA ALA A 19 8.72 8.62 3.27
C ALA A 19 10.17 8.57 2.76
N TYR A 20 10.85 7.44 2.88
CA TYR A 20 12.32 7.38 2.83
C TYR A 20 12.89 6.39 1.82
N CYS A 21 12.10 5.46 1.31
CA CYS A 21 12.59 4.46 0.38
C CYS A 21 13.06 5.12 -0.92
N PRO A 22 14.33 4.92 -1.33
CA PRO A 22 14.86 5.50 -2.57
C PRO A 22 14.27 4.81 -3.80
N ASP A 23 13.99 3.51 -3.74
CA ASP A 23 13.38 2.75 -4.85
C ASP A 23 11.96 3.24 -5.20
N LEU A 24 11.33 3.99 -4.30
CA LEU A 24 9.96 4.51 -4.44
C LEU A 24 9.89 6.03 -4.68
N ILE A 25 11.00 6.70 -5.04
CA ILE A 25 11.04 8.16 -5.24
C ILE A 25 10.03 8.63 -6.28
N ASP A 26 9.98 7.96 -7.44
CA ASP A 26 9.11 8.37 -8.55
C ASP A 26 7.63 8.14 -8.21
N GLN A 27 7.33 6.99 -7.62
CA GLN A 27 5.98 6.62 -7.18
C GLN A 27 5.50 7.55 -6.05
N ARG A 28 6.37 7.92 -5.11
CA ARG A 28 6.04 8.86 -4.03
C ARG A 28 5.73 10.26 -4.57
N THR A 29 6.39 10.68 -5.64
CA THR A 29 6.08 11.95 -6.31
C THR A 29 4.65 11.95 -6.85
N GLN A 30 4.17 10.81 -7.37
CA GLN A 30 2.77 10.65 -7.78
C GLN A 30 1.82 10.74 -6.58
N LEU A 31 2.14 10.08 -5.46
CA LEU A 31 1.33 10.18 -4.23
C LEU A 31 1.19 11.63 -3.75
N ILE A 32 2.29 12.39 -3.71
CA ILE A 32 2.29 13.80 -3.28
C ILE A 32 1.39 14.65 -4.19
N ARG A 33 1.45 14.42 -5.51
CA ARG A 33 0.59 15.12 -6.48
C ARG A 33 -0.88 14.80 -6.26
N THR A 34 -1.23 13.52 -6.07
CA THR A 34 -2.61 13.08 -5.87
C THR A 34 -3.17 13.52 -4.51
N ALA A 35 -2.37 13.42 -3.43
CA ALA A 35 -2.79 13.79 -2.08
C ALA A 35 -2.75 15.31 -1.84
N GLY A 36 -2.13 16.07 -2.74
CA GLY A 36 -2.03 17.54 -2.67
C GLY A 36 -1.21 18.07 -1.50
N SER A 37 -0.36 17.23 -0.89
CA SER A 37 0.50 17.62 0.24
C SER A 37 1.83 16.88 0.17
N THR A 38 2.91 17.55 0.57
CA THR A 38 4.24 16.97 0.79
C THR A 38 4.42 16.49 2.22
N ASN A 39 3.51 16.84 3.13
CA ASN A 39 3.60 16.49 4.53
C ASN A 39 2.90 15.15 4.79
N LEU A 40 3.71 14.10 4.96
CA LEU A 40 3.19 12.75 5.18
C LEU A 40 2.27 12.62 6.40
N ARG A 41 2.55 13.36 7.49
CA ARG A 41 1.67 13.33 8.67
C ARG A 41 0.30 13.87 8.35
N GLU A 42 0.22 14.91 7.51
CA GLU A 42 -1.06 15.48 7.08
C GLU A 42 -1.83 14.51 6.19
N ILE A 43 -1.14 13.84 5.26
CA ILE A 43 -1.72 12.80 4.40
C ILE A 43 -2.32 11.68 5.26
N LEU A 44 -1.58 11.21 6.26
CA LEU A 44 -2.02 10.08 7.10
C LEU A 44 -3.01 10.47 8.20
N ALA A 45 -3.10 11.76 8.57
CA ALA A 45 -4.06 12.25 9.56
C ALA A 45 -5.47 12.46 8.98
N ASN A 46 -5.59 12.66 7.66
CA ASN A 46 -6.87 12.79 6.98
C ASN A 46 -7.30 11.43 6.41
N LYS A 47 -8.54 10.99 6.72
CA LYS A 47 -9.05 9.67 6.30
C LYS A 47 -8.99 9.46 4.79
N ASP A 48 -9.45 10.43 4.00
CA ASP A 48 -9.55 10.27 2.54
C ASP A 48 -8.15 10.23 1.91
N LYS A 49 -7.25 11.09 2.38
CA LYS A 49 -5.83 11.08 1.96
C LYS A 49 -5.11 9.79 2.40
N ALA A 50 -5.45 9.25 3.56
CA ALA A 50 -4.88 7.99 4.04
C ALA A 50 -5.35 6.79 3.20
N VAL A 51 -6.62 6.77 2.77
CA VAL A 51 -7.13 5.77 1.83
C VAL A 51 -6.37 5.84 0.50
N LEU A 52 -6.21 7.04 -0.07
CA LEU A 52 -5.42 7.24 -1.29
C LEU A 52 -3.97 6.75 -1.13
N ALA A 53 -3.34 7.02 0.02
CA ALA A 53 -2.00 6.53 0.30
C ALA A 53 -1.93 5.01 0.44
N ALA A 54 -2.96 4.37 1.02
CA ALA A 54 -3.05 2.92 1.13
C ALA A 54 -3.25 2.26 -0.25
N GLU A 55 -4.14 2.79 -1.08
CA GLU A 55 -4.38 2.34 -2.45
C GLU A 55 -3.11 2.44 -3.30
N TRP A 56 -2.42 3.59 -3.23
CA TRP A 56 -1.12 3.78 -3.85
C TRP A 56 -0.09 2.75 -3.37
N LEU A 57 0.03 2.55 -2.06
CA LEU A 57 1.01 1.61 -1.51
C LEU A 57 0.76 0.18 -1.99
N LEU A 58 -0.51 -0.24 -2.01
CA LEU A 58 -0.93 -1.52 -2.53
C LEU A 58 -0.61 -1.66 -4.03
N SER A 59 -0.82 -0.61 -4.83
CA SER A 59 -0.50 -0.64 -6.26
C SER A 59 0.99 -0.82 -6.55
N THR A 60 1.88 -0.41 -5.64
CA THR A 60 3.34 -0.62 -5.81
C THR A 60 3.78 -2.08 -5.69
N ARG A 61 2.95 -2.97 -5.10
CA ARG A 61 3.27 -4.39 -4.84
C ARG A 61 4.56 -4.61 -4.02
N VAL A 62 5.12 -3.56 -3.40
CA VAL A 62 6.36 -3.63 -2.64
C VAL A 62 6.21 -4.49 -1.37
N LEU A 63 4.99 -4.56 -0.85
CA LEU A 63 4.62 -5.37 0.31
C LEU A 63 4.22 -6.77 -0.14
N ALA A 64 5.21 -7.64 -0.35
CA ALA A 64 4.98 -8.98 -0.90
C ALA A 64 3.97 -9.81 -0.08
N TYR A 65 3.91 -9.59 1.24
CA TYR A 65 2.96 -10.27 2.12
C TYR A 65 1.49 -9.86 1.90
N PHE A 66 1.21 -8.78 1.18
CA PHE A 66 -0.15 -8.42 0.74
C PHE A 66 -0.51 -8.98 -0.65
N ASN A 67 0.43 -9.56 -1.39
CA ASN A 67 0.16 -10.01 -2.76
C ASN A 67 -0.96 -11.06 -2.81
N THR A 68 -0.92 -12.07 -1.94
CA THR A 68 -1.97 -13.10 -1.86
C THR A 68 -3.34 -12.49 -1.54
N ALA A 69 -3.40 -11.57 -0.58
CA ALA A 69 -4.65 -10.89 -0.23
C ALA A 69 -5.21 -10.08 -1.42
N MET A 70 -4.34 -9.42 -2.17
CA MET A 70 -4.73 -8.66 -3.36
C MET A 70 -5.14 -9.55 -4.54
N GLU A 71 -4.49 -10.70 -4.72
CA GLU A 71 -4.89 -11.70 -5.71
C GLU A 71 -6.28 -12.24 -5.39
N ILE A 72 -6.55 -12.58 -4.12
CA ILE A 72 -7.88 -13.01 -3.67
C ILE A 72 -8.92 -11.91 -3.88
N ALA A 73 -8.60 -10.66 -3.53
CA ALA A 73 -9.50 -9.53 -3.70
C ALA A 73 -9.83 -9.23 -5.18
N ALA A 74 -8.98 -9.64 -6.11
CA ALA A 74 -9.19 -9.47 -7.54
C ALA A 74 -9.99 -10.62 -8.18
N ILE A 75 -10.29 -11.70 -7.45
CA ILE A 75 -11.09 -12.81 -7.96
C ILE A 75 -12.53 -12.32 -8.17
N ASP A 76 -13.06 -12.56 -9.38
CA ASP A 76 -14.48 -12.33 -9.65
C ASP A 76 -15.34 -13.35 -8.91
N THR A 77 -16.10 -12.85 -7.93
CA THR A 77 -16.98 -13.66 -7.08
C THR A 77 -18.46 -13.60 -7.51
N GLN A 78 -18.78 -13.01 -8.67
CA GLN A 78 -20.18 -12.84 -9.13
C GLN A 78 -20.96 -14.16 -9.23
N GLN A 79 -20.27 -15.28 -9.46
CA GLN A 79 -20.90 -16.61 -9.60
C GLN A 79 -20.81 -17.46 -8.31
N TRP A 80 -20.26 -16.93 -7.23
CA TRP A 80 -20.08 -17.69 -6.00
C TRP A 80 -21.39 -17.70 -5.21
N ALA A 81 -21.84 -18.89 -4.82
CA ALA A 81 -22.97 -19.01 -3.92
C ALA A 81 -22.53 -18.57 -2.51
N PRO A 82 -23.33 -17.75 -1.79
CA PRO A 82 -23.07 -17.46 -0.39
C PRO A 82 -23.05 -18.75 0.42
N PHE A 83 -22.27 -18.76 1.51
CA PHE A 83 -22.32 -19.88 2.46
C PHE A 83 -23.76 -20.11 2.90
N GLN A 84 -24.25 -21.34 2.75
CA GLN A 84 -25.56 -21.72 3.25
C GLN A 84 -25.48 -21.85 4.76
N GLU A 85 -26.40 -21.20 5.47
CA GLU A 85 -26.58 -21.42 6.91
C GLU A 85 -27.01 -22.88 7.14
N LEU A 86 -26.37 -23.54 8.12
CA LEU A 86 -26.63 -24.93 8.51
C LEU A 86 -27.98 -25.09 9.22
#